data_AF-A0A371HU56-F1
#
_entry.id   AF-A0A371HU56-F1
#
_cell.length_a   1.000
_cell.length_b   1.000
_cell.length_c   1.000
_cell.angle_alpha   90.00
_cell.angle_beta   90.00
_cell.angle_gamma   90.00
#
_symmetry.space_group_name_H-M   'P 1'
#
loop_
_entity.id
_entity.type
_entity.pdbx_description
1 polymer ?
#
loop_
_entity_poly.entity_id
_entity_poly.type
_entity_poly.pdbx_seq_one_letter_code
_entity_poly.pdbx_strand_id
1 'polypeptide(L)'
;MSSGVTTVDCEKQVRSWRLLRSLMELLIPTCNCTFVEQESEKCLQKHPQLITGTIFGYRRGKVSFCIQPNANSTNPILLLELALPTSVLAKEMRGGTLRIVLESNNNNNNHNLNHNLFSTPLWSMYCNGRKVGYAVKRRPSIGDFEALSLMRSVAVGTGLINTCKQHQEDQLMYLRANFQRVRGSSNSESFHLVDPQGTIGQELSAGQNVTIWERECQAQAY
;
A
#
# COMPACT_ATOMS: atom_id res chain seq x y z
N MET A 1 -4.01 -23.17 -70.66
CA MET A 1 -3.22 -22.26 -69.81
C MET A 1 -3.62 -22.52 -68.37
N SER A 2 -2.74 -23.19 -67.62
CA SER A 2 -2.97 -23.59 -66.22
C SER A 2 -2.54 -22.45 -65.29
N SER A 3 -3.45 -21.95 -64.46
CA SER A 3 -3.16 -20.94 -63.43
C SER A 3 -3.02 -21.66 -62.09
N GLY A 4 -1.80 -21.74 -61.57
CA GLY A 4 -1.51 -22.26 -60.24
C GLY A 4 -1.97 -21.28 -59.17
N VAL A 5 -2.82 -21.75 -58.26
CA VAL A 5 -3.15 -21.05 -57.01
C VAL A 5 -2.18 -21.57 -55.94
N THR A 6 -1.28 -20.71 -55.47
CA THR A 6 -0.45 -20.99 -54.28
C THR A 6 -1.23 -20.60 -53.03
N THR A 7 -1.73 -21.59 -52.31
CA THR A 7 -2.23 -21.42 -50.95
C THR A 7 -1.05 -21.24 -50.00
N VAL A 8 -0.99 -20.10 -49.32
CA VAL A 8 -0.01 -19.84 -48.26
C VAL A 8 -0.61 -20.37 -46.96
N ASP A 9 -0.04 -21.47 -46.48
CA ASP A 9 -0.42 -22.10 -45.22
C ASP A 9 0.24 -21.32 -44.06
N CYS A 10 -0.58 -20.61 -43.28
CA CYS A 10 -0.15 -19.75 -42.18
C CYS A 10 -0.34 -20.42 -40.80
N GLU A 11 -0.13 -21.74 -40.68
CA GLU A 11 -0.37 -22.45 -39.41
C GLU A 11 0.89 -22.72 -38.56
N LYS A 12 1.92 -21.84 -38.61
CA LYS A 12 3.06 -21.90 -37.69
C LYS A 12 3.43 -20.59 -37.00
N GLN A 13 2.63 -19.54 -37.15
CA GLN A 13 2.93 -18.18 -36.67
C GLN A 13 2.32 -17.83 -35.30
N VAL A 14 2.03 -18.79 -34.41
CA VAL A 14 1.42 -18.49 -33.10
C VAL A 14 2.24 -18.99 -31.89
N ARG A 15 3.27 -19.83 -32.10
CA ARG A 15 4.13 -20.32 -31.01
C ARG A 15 5.37 -19.46 -30.74
N SER A 16 5.81 -18.63 -31.70
CA SER A 16 7.02 -17.81 -31.57
C SER A 16 6.83 -16.51 -30.76
N TRP A 17 5.59 -16.02 -30.66
CA TRP A 17 5.30 -14.75 -29.96
C TRP A 17 5.51 -14.81 -28.44
N ARG A 18 5.49 -16.00 -27.84
CA ARG A 18 5.81 -16.16 -26.41
C ARG A 18 7.31 -16.03 -26.14
N LEU A 19 8.16 -16.46 -27.08
CA LEU A 19 9.61 -16.37 -26.97
C LEU A 19 10.13 -14.97 -27.33
N LEU A 20 9.52 -14.32 -28.32
CA LEU A 20 9.80 -12.92 -28.66
C LEU A 20 9.46 -11.95 -27.53
N ARG A 21 8.41 -12.23 -26.73
CA ARG A 21 8.08 -11.44 -25.53
C ARG A 21 9.16 -11.54 -24.45
N SER A 22 9.76 -12.72 -24.29
CA SER A 22 10.85 -12.97 -23.33
C SER A 22 12.18 -12.32 -23.76
N LEU A 23 12.42 -12.18 -25.07
CA LEU A 23 13.62 -11.53 -25.61
C LEU A 23 13.48 -10.00 -25.68
N MET A 24 12.27 -9.47 -25.85
CA MET A 24 12.04 -8.02 -25.78
C MET A 24 12.16 -7.45 -24.36
N GLU A 25 11.99 -8.27 -23.32
CA GLU A 25 12.31 -7.88 -21.93
C GLU A 25 13.82 -7.68 -21.67
N LEU A 26 14.69 -8.17 -22.56
CA LEU A 26 16.15 -7.94 -22.50
C LEU A 26 16.60 -6.68 -23.25
N LEU A 27 15.74 -6.10 -24.10
CA LEU A 27 16.06 -4.95 -24.97
C LEU A 27 15.38 -3.65 -24.56
N ILE A 28 14.44 -3.70 -23.62
CA ILE A 28 14.03 -2.50 -22.90
C ILE A 28 15.17 -2.22 -21.92
N PRO A 29 15.87 -1.08 -22.02
CA PRO A 29 16.68 -0.61 -20.91
C PRO A 29 15.69 -0.40 -19.80
N THR A 30 15.55 -1.39 -18.91
CA THR A 30 14.92 -1.17 -17.63
C THR A 30 15.70 -0.01 -17.07
N CYS A 31 15.02 1.12 -16.96
CA CYS A 31 15.54 2.27 -16.29
C CYS A 31 15.91 1.72 -14.91
N ASN A 32 17.19 1.45 -14.71
CA ASN A 32 17.77 1.39 -13.40
C ASN A 32 17.59 2.81 -12.88
N CYS A 33 16.38 3.11 -12.42
CA CYS A 33 16.20 4.00 -11.30
C CYS A 33 16.85 3.25 -10.16
N THR A 34 18.19 3.29 -10.14
CA THR A 34 18.97 3.17 -8.93
C THR A 34 18.28 4.10 -7.97
N PHE A 35 17.49 3.50 -7.07
CA PHE A 35 17.21 4.11 -5.79
C PHE A 35 18.61 4.41 -5.27
N VAL A 36 19.03 5.67 -5.40
CA VAL A 36 20.13 6.18 -4.63
C VAL A 36 19.58 6.15 -3.22
N GLU A 37 19.77 5.00 -2.58
CA GLU A 37 19.79 4.90 -1.14
C GLU A 37 20.92 5.84 -0.76
N GLN A 38 20.54 7.08 -0.44
CA GLN A 38 21.44 8.08 0.06
C GLN A 38 21.83 7.56 1.44
N GLU A 39 22.82 6.66 1.47
CA GLU A 39 23.57 6.25 2.63
C GLU A 39 24.30 7.49 3.14
N SER A 40 23.56 8.37 3.80
CA SER A 40 24.12 9.30 4.75
C SER A 40 24.43 8.48 5.99
N GLU A 41 25.55 7.77 5.96
CA GLU A 41 26.29 7.34 7.14
C GLU A 41 26.67 8.60 7.94
N LYS A 42 25.75 9.05 8.77
CA LYS A 42 26.04 9.93 9.91
C LYS A 42 25.29 9.35 11.08
N CYS A 43 26.03 9.02 12.14
CA CYS A 43 25.49 8.77 13.46
C CYS A 43 24.68 10.00 13.89
N LEU A 44 23.37 9.98 13.61
CA LEU A 44 22.51 11.14 13.74
C LEU A 44 21.15 10.64 14.17
N GLN A 45 20.78 11.00 15.40
CA GLN A 45 19.48 10.91 16.04
C GLN A 45 18.41 10.21 15.20
N LYS A 46 17.91 9.05 15.66
CA LYS A 46 16.74 8.32 15.13
C LYS A 46 15.50 9.24 15.14
N HIS A 47 15.47 10.23 14.26
CA HIS A 47 14.29 11.04 14.07
C HIS A 47 13.27 10.17 13.38
N PRO A 48 12.07 10.04 13.97
CA PRO A 48 11.01 9.28 13.34
C PRO A 48 10.70 9.88 11.96
N GLN A 49 10.70 9.04 10.92
CA GLN A 49 10.47 9.51 9.55
C GLN A 49 8.98 9.76 9.36
N LEU A 50 8.60 10.99 9.02
CA LEU A 50 7.22 11.28 8.63
C LEU A 50 6.99 10.79 7.20
N ILE A 51 5.91 10.04 7.00
CA ILE A 51 5.48 9.50 5.71
C ILE A 51 3.99 9.79 5.50
N THR A 52 3.52 9.66 4.26
CA THR A 52 2.08 9.68 3.98
C THR A 52 1.56 8.25 3.90
N GLY A 53 0.53 7.94 4.66
CA GLY A 53 -0.18 6.67 4.61
C GLY A 53 -1.59 6.87 4.09
N THR A 54 -1.99 6.05 3.12
CA THR A 54 -3.35 6.01 2.59
C THR A 54 -3.94 4.63 2.85
N ILE A 55 -4.93 4.56 3.73
CA ILE A 55 -5.72 3.37 4.03
C ILE A 55 -6.99 3.46 3.20
N PHE A 56 -7.27 2.45 2.39
CA PHE A 56 -8.47 2.46 1.55
C PHE A 56 -9.02 1.05 1.34
N GLY A 57 -10.32 0.95 1.19
CA GLY A 57 -10.99 -0.34 1.01
C GLY A 57 -12.49 -0.18 0.85
N TYR A 58 -13.10 -1.18 0.22
CA TYR A 58 -14.54 -1.28 0.17
C TYR A 58 -15.08 -1.68 1.55
N ARG A 59 -16.33 -1.33 1.81
CA ARG A 59 -16.99 -1.57 3.09
C ARG A 59 -16.94 -3.03 3.55
N ARG A 60 -17.30 -3.97 2.67
CA ARG A 60 -17.25 -5.43 2.92
C ARG A 60 -15.96 -6.07 2.40
N GLY A 61 -14.96 -5.25 2.06
CA GLY A 61 -13.71 -5.67 1.46
C GLY A 61 -12.57 -5.80 2.47
N LYS A 62 -11.44 -6.25 1.95
CA LYS A 62 -10.15 -6.14 2.62
C LYS A 62 -9.63 -4.70 2.53
N VAL A 63 -8.78 -4.35 3.47
CA VAL A 63 -8.13 -3.03 3.50
C VAL A 63 -6.82 -3.08 2.73
N SER A 64 -6.56 -2.03 1.97
CA SER A 64 -5.26 -1.73 1.40
C SER A 64 -4.60 -0.60 2.19
N PHE A 65 -3.32 -0.75 2.50
CA PHE A 65 -2.51 0.30 3.13
C PHE A 65 -1.34 0.64 2.22
N CYS A 66 -1.37 1.86 1.70
CA CYS A 66 -0.36 2.43 0.80
C CYS A 66 0.53 3.39 1.58
N ILE A 67 1.84 3.21 1.48
CA ILE A 67 2.85 4.06 2.10
C ILE A 67 3.58 4.83 1.00
N GLN A 68 3.60 6.15 1.12
CA GLN A 68 4.22 7.09 0.19
C GLN A 68 5.23 7.97 0.94
N PRO A 69 6.30 8.45 0.29
CA PRO A 69 7.27 9.35 0.93
C PRO A 69 6.61 10.66 1.36
N ASN A 70 5.67 11.16 0.56
CA ASN A 70 4.87 12.35 0.79
C ASN A 70 3.59 12.30 -0.04
N ALA A 71 2.68 13.25 0.17
CA ALA A 71 1.37 13.21 -0.46
C ALA A 71 1.37 13.43 -1.99
N ASN A 72 2.39 14.10 -2.53
CA ASN A 72 2.45 14.39 -3.97
C ASN A 72 3.11 13.26 -4.76
N SER A 73 3.63 12.23 -4.09
CA SER A 73 4.33 11.12 -4.74
C SER A 73 3.36 10.22 -5.50
N THR A 74 3.64 9.98 -6.77
CA THR A 74 2.82 9.12 -7.65
C THR A 74 3.16 7.63 -7.52
N ASN A 75 4.30 7.28 -6.91
CA ASN A 75 4.77 5.91 -6.79
C ASN A 75 4.80 5.48 -5.31
N PRO A 76 3.98 4.50 -4.90
CA PRO A 76 3.99 4.01 -3.52
C PRO A 76 5.30 3.30 -3.20
N ILE A 77 5.86 3.58 -2.01
CA ILE A 77 7.01 2.84 -1.46
C ILE A 77 6.58 1.39 -1.20
N LEU A 78 5.36 1.22 -0.68
CA LEU A 78 4.82 -0.07 -0.30
C LEU A 78 3.30 -0.05 -0.43
N LEU A 79 2.75 -1.11 -1.01
CA LEU A 79 1.31 -1.37 -0.98
C LEU A 79 1.08 -2.72 -0.31
N LEU A 80 0.28 -2.68 0.75
CA LEU A 80 -0.08 -3.83 1.55
C LEU A 80 -1.56 -4.15 1.37
N GLU A 81 -1.88 -5.43 1.22
CA GLU A 81 -3.21 -5.94 1.51
C GLU A 81 -3.24 -6.45 2.95
N LEU A 82 -4.14 -5.89 3.74
CA LEU A 82 -4.37 -6.29 5.11
C LEU A 82 -5.39 -7.42 5.12
N ALA A 83 -5.04 -8.54 5.73
CA ALA A 83 -5.93 -9.71 5.86
C ALA A 83 -6.99 -9.51 6.96
N LEU A 84 -7.62 -8.33 7.00
CA LEU A 84 -8.79 -8.07 7.83
C LEU A 84 -9.84 -7.23 7.08
N PRO A 85 -11.13 -7.40 7.43
CA PRO A 85 -12.19 -6.55 6.92
C PRO A 85 -12.03 -5.09 7.36
N THR A 86 -12.49 -4.16 6.53
CA THR A 86 -12.49 -2.72 6.83
C THR A 86 -13.19 -2.39 8.15
N SER A 87 -14.28 -3.09 8.47
CA SER A 87 -15.00 -2.92 9.75
C SER A 87 -14.19 -3.31 10.98
N VAL A 88 -13.32 -4.32 10.88
CA VAL A 88 -12.43 -4.72 11.98
C VAL A 88 -11.38 -3.65 12.21
N LEU A 89 -10.83 -3.08 11.13
CA LEU A 89 -9.86 -1.99 11.25
C LEU A 89 -10.49 -0.76 11.90
N ALA A 90 -11.70 -0.40 11.47
CA ALA A 90 -12.46 0.71 12.06
C ALA A 90 -12.68 0.53 13.57
N LYS A 91 -12.99 -0.69 14.01
CA LYS A 91 -13.13 -1.00 15.43
C LYS A 91 -11.83 -0.79 16.21
N GLU A 92 -10.68 -1.13 15.62
CA GLU A 92 -9.38 -0.90 16.26
C GLU A 92 -9.01 0.58 16.34
N MET A 93 -9.50 1.38 15.39
CA MET A 93 -9.31 2.83 15.31
C MET A 93 -10.18 3.65 16.31
N ARG A 94 -11.00 2.98 17.12
CA ARG A 94 -11.80 3.61 18.18
C ARG A 94 -10.94 4.47 19.10
N GLY A 95 -11.43 5.67 19.40
CA GLY A 95 -10.70 6.63 20.23
C GLY A 95 -9.64 7.41 19.46
N GLY A 96 -9.73 7.47 18.12
CA GLY A 96 -8.97 8.41 17.30
C GLY A 96 -7.47 8.11 17.15
N THR A 97 -7.02 6.91 17.54
CA THR A 97 -5.61 6.52 17.45
C THR A 97 -5.42 5.31 16.55
N LEU A 98 -4.29 5.29 15.85
CA LEU A 98 -3.92 4.19 14.98
C LEU A 98 -2.41 3.95 14.99
N ARG A 99 -2.02 2.76 15.43
CA ARG A 99 -0.66 2.25 15.40
C ARG A 99 -0.64 0.91 14.70
N ILE A 100 -0.09 0.86 13.50
CA ILE A 100 0.11 -0.39 12.75
C ILE A 100 1.54 -0.84 12.95
N VAL A 101 1.75 -2.08 13.39
CA VAL A 101 3.07 -2.70 13.52
C VAL A 101 3.15 -3.87 12.55
N LEU A 102 4.24 -3.94 11.80
CA LEU A 102 4.56 -5.05 10.92
C LEU A 102 5.76 -5.80 11.50
N GLU A 103 5.61 -7.11 11.68
CA GLU A 103 6.65 -7.98 12.22
C GLU A 103 6.89 -9.14 11.25
N SER A 104 8.15 -9.28 10.82
CA SER A 104 8.58 -10.42 10.00
C SER A 104 9.05 -11.55 10.91
N ASN A 105 8.50 -12.74 10.69
CA ASN A 105 8.88 -13.96 11.40
C ASN A 105 9.97 -14.74 10.64
N ASN A 106 10.80 -14.06 9.85
CA ASN A 106 11.79 -14.72 9.02
C ASN A 106 12.92 -15.29 9.90
N ASN A 107 12.75 -16.54 10.32
CA ASN A 107 13.73 -17.34 11.07
C ASN A 107 14.94 -17.76 10.22
N ASN A 108 15.17 -17.12 9.07
CA ASN A 108 16.37 -17.37 8.29
C ASN A 108 17.57 -16.82 9.08
N ASN A 109 18.19 -17.72 9.86
CA ASN A 109 19.42 -17.59 10.65
C ASN A 109 20.65 -17.14 9.84
N ASN A 110 20.48 -16.68 8.61
CA ASN A 110 21.55 -16.03 7.88
C ASN A 110 21.61 -14.58 8.38
N HIS A 111 22.62 -14.32 9.21
CA HIS A 111 23.09 -13.04 9.73
C HIS A 111 23.44 -11.99 8.65
N ASN A 112 22.64 -11.86 7.60
CA ASN A 112 22.75 -10.74 6.67
C ASN A 112 22.22 -9.50 7.38
N LEU A 113 23.18 -8.68 7.84
CA LEU A 113 23.03 -7.42 8.57
C LEU A 113 22.09 -6.40 7.88
N ASN A 114 21.72 -6.62 6.62
CA ASN A 114 20.95 -5.69 5.78
C ASN A 114 19.58 -6.23 5.33
N HIS A 115 18.87 -7.00 6.15
CA HIS A 115 17.49 -7.39 5.82
C HIS A 115 16.56 -6.17 5.96
N ASN A 116 16.23 -5.52 4.85
CA ASN A 116 15.20 -4.49 4.79
C ASN A 116 13.83 -5.14 5.07
N LEU A 117 13.06 -4.64 6.05
CA LEU A 117 11.77 -5.22 6.41
C LEU A 117 10.88 -5.38 5.17
N PHE A 118 10.92 -4.39 4.26
CA PHE A 118 10.12 -4.31 3.04
C PHE A 118 10.48 -5.29 1.92
N SER A 119 11.55 -6.10 2.08
CA SER A 119 11.82 -7.23 1.19
C SER A 119 10.93 -8.44 1.52
N THR A 120 10.40 -8.52 2.74
CA THR A 120 9.50 -9.60 3.17
C THR A 120 8.19 -9.51 2.37
N PRO A 121 7.62 -10.63 1.88
CA PRO A 121 6.31 -10.61 1.22
C PRO A 121 5.12 -10.63 2.20
N LEU A 122 5.35 -11.00 3.47
CA LEU A 122 4.32 -11.28 4.46
C LEU A 122 4.77 -10.87 5.86
N TRP A 123 3.90 -10.17 6.60
CA TRP A 123 4.14 -9.79 8.00
C TRP A 123 3.00 -10.23 8.90
N SER A 124 3.31 -10.58 10.15
CA SER A 124 2.32 -10.49 11.23
C SER A 124 2.02 -9.02 11.47
N MET A 125 0.74 -8.69 11.59
CA MET A 125 0.30 -7.32 11.79
C MET A 125 -0.40 -7.15 13.12
N TYR A 126 -0.02 -6.08 13.81
CA TYR A 126 -0.65 -5.64 15.04
C TYR A 126 -1.24 -4.24 14.83
N CYS A 127 -2.43 -4.02 15.37
CA CYS A 127 -3.07 -2.72 15.42
C CYS A 127 -3.26 -2.34 16.90
N ASN A 128 -2.79 -1.17 17.31
CA ASN A 128 -2.94 -0.66 18.68
C ASN A 128 -2.53 -1.68 19.77
N GLY A 129 -1.46 -2.45 19.50
CA GLY A 129 -0.91 -3.46 20.41
C GLY A 129 -1.57 -4.85 20.33
N ARG A 130 -2.65 -5.02 19.56
CA ARG A 130 -3.33 -6.31 19.37
C ARG A 130 -2.94 -6.94 18.04
N LYS A 131 -2.68 -8.25 18.03
CA LYS A 131 -2.47 -8.99 16.77
C LYS A 131 -3.81 -9.11 16.04
N VAL A 132 -3.89 -8.55 14.83
CA VAL A 132 -5.15 -8.46 14.06
C VAL A 132 -5.15 -9.30 12.79
N GLY A 133 -3.99 -9.82 12.38
CA GLY A 133 -3.87 -10.71 11.22
C GLY A 133 -2.51 -10.59 10.55
N TYR A 134 -2.54 -10.69 9.23
CA TYR A 134 -1.34 -10.59 8.39
C TYR A 134 -1.45 -9.40 7.42
N ALA A 135 -0.31 -8.89 7.00
CA ALA A 135 -0.19 -7.94 5.90
C ALA A 135 0.64 -8.57 4.78
N VAL A 136 0.17 -8.46 3.54
CA VAL A 136 0.82 -9.05 2.37
C VAL A 136 1.26 -7.93 1.43
N LYS A 137 2.54 -7.94 1.04
CA LYS A 137 3.05 -7.04 0.00
C LYS A 137 2.43 -7.43 -1.34
N ARG A 138 1.85 -6.47 -2.05
CA ARG A 138 1.33 -6.72 -3.41
C ARG A 138 1.70 -5.60 -4.38
N ARG A 139 1.62 -5.91 -5.68
CA ARG A 139 1.76 -4.90 -6.74
C ARG A 139 0.47 -4.07 -6.84
N PRO A 140 0.57 -2.75 -7.09
CA PRO A 140 -0.60 -1.92 -7.38
C PRO A 140 -1.32 -2.41 -8.65
N SER A 141 -2.65 -2.51 -8.55
CA SER A 141 -3.56 -2.76 -9.67
C SER A 141 -4.00 -1.44 -10.32
N ILE A 142 -4.69 -1.52 -11.46
CA ILE A 142 -5.27 -0.35 -12.13
C ILE A 142 -6.22 0.41 -11.19
N GLY A 143 -7.06 -0.31 -10.45
CA GLY A 143 -7.99 0.29 -9.48
C GLY A 143 -7.28 1.00 -8.33
N ASP A 144 -6.09 0.54 -7.92
CA ASP A 144 -5.29 1.23 -6.90
C ASP A 144 -4.75 2.55 -7.45
N PHE A 145 -4.27 2.57 -8.70
CA PHE A 145 -3.80 3.80 -9.34
C PHE A 145 -4.94 4.80 -9.54
N GLU A 146 -6.13 4.36 -9.95
CA GLU A 146 -7.32 5.21 -10.08
C GLU A 146 -7.70 5.81 -8.73
N ALA A 147 -7.80 4.99 -7.68
CA ALA A 147 -8.10 5.45 -6.33
C ALA A 147 -7.07 6.48 -5.84
N LEU A 148 -5.77 6.18 -5.96
CA LEU A 148 -4.69 7.09 -5.54
C LEU A 148 -4.66 8.38 -6.38
N SER A 149 -5.02 8.31 -7.66
CA SER A 149 -5.11 9.48 -8.54
C SER A 149 -6.25 10.41 -8.14
N LEU A 150 -7.42 9.87 -7.78
CA LEU A 150 -8.54 10.65 -7.27
C LEU A 150 -8.21 11.36 -5.95
N MET A 151 -7.29 10.80 -5.17
CA MET A 151 -6.82 11.37 -3.90
C MET A 151 -5.59 12.30 -4.04
N ARG A 152 -5.13 12.62 -5.26
CA ARG A 152 -3.87 13.37 -5.47
C ARG A 152 -3.86 14.75 -4.82
N SER A 153 -4.99 15.45 -4.78
CA SER A 153 -5.12 16.77 -4.15
C SER A 153 -5.33 16.71 -2.63
N VAL A 154 -5.47 15.51 -2.06
CA VAL A 154 -5.73 15.33 -0.63
C VAL A 154 -4.40 15.11 0.10
N ALA A 155 -3.99 16.07 0.92
CA ALA A 155 -2.82 15.90 1.78
C ALA A 155 -3.14 15.03 3.01
N VAL A 156 -4.21 15.38 3.73
CA VAL A 156 -4.75 14.67 4.89
C VAL A 156 -6.27 14.76 4.82
N GLY A 157 -6.97 13.65 5.06
CA GLY A 157 -8.43 13.62 5.05
C GLY A 157 -9.00 12.21 5.00
N THR A 158 -10.30 12.10 5.18
CA THR A 158 -11.08 10.86 5.03
C THR A 158 -12.26 11.12 4.11
N GLY A 159 -12.72 10.10 3.40
CA GLY A 159 -13.91 10.24 2.56
C GLY A 159 -14.31 8.98 1.81
N LEU A 160 -15.30 9.17 0.95
CA LEU A 160 -15.87 8.15 0.09
C LEU A 160 -15.58 8.51 -1.37
N ILE A 161 -15.15 7.53 -2.14
CA ILE A 161 -14.94 7.63 -3.58
C ILE A 161 -15.98 6.77 -4.27
N ASN A 162 -16.80 7.42 -5.10
CA ASN A 162 -17.71 6.72 -6.00
C ASN A 162 -16.87 6.15 -7.14
N THR A 163 -16.59 4.84 -7.08
CA THR A 163 -16.04 4.15 -8.25
C THR A 163 -17.15 4.02 -9.28
N CYS A 164 -16.85 4.07 -10.57
CA CYS A 164 -17.85 4.11 -11.66
C CYS A 164 -18.73 2.84 -11.78
N LYS A 165 -18.70 1.95 -10.78
CA LYS A 165 -19.52 0.74 -10.71
C LYS A 165 -20.88 1.11 -10.10
N GLN A 166 -21.95 0.79 -10.83
CA GLN A 166 -23.33 1.23 -10.56
C GLN A 166 -23.97 0.74 -9.25
N HIS A 167 -23.26 0.00 -8.40
CA HIS A 167 -23.77 -0.41 -7.10
C HIS A 167 -23.36 0.58 -6.01
N GLN A 168 -24.35 1.26 -5.42
CA GLN A 168 -24.16 2.12 -4.24
C GLN A 168 -23.49 1.40 -3.05
N GLU A 169 -23.53 0.07 -3.02
CA GLU A 169 -22.86 -0.75 -2.00
C GLU A 169 -21.32 -0.82 -2.15
N ASP A 170 -20.76 -0.39 -3.28
CA ASP A 170 -19.32 -0.46 -3.59
C ASP A 170 -18.61 0.90 -3.51
N GLN A 171 -18.97 1.71 -2.50
CA GLN A 171 -18.21 2.93 -2.21
C GLN A 171 -16.83 2.58 -1.64
N LEU A 172 -15.79 3.16 -2.23
CA LEU A 172 -14.43 3.01 -1.75
C LEU A 172 -14.19 4.04 -0.65
N MET A 173 -13.95 3.56 0.56
CA MET A 173 -13.65 4.42 1.70
C MET A 173 -12.14 4.64 1.76
N TYR A 174 -11.70 5.84 2.15
CA TYR A 174 -10.29 6.13 2.34
C TYR A 174 -10.04 6.99 3.57
N LEU A 175 -8.86 6.81 4.16
CA LEU A 175 -8.24 7.64 5.17
C LEU A 175 -6.81 7.91 4.73
N ARG A 176 -6.46 9.17 4.55
CA ARG A 176 -5.13 9.63 4.19
C ARG A 176 -4.59 10.53 5.28
N ALA A 177 -3.41 10.22 5.78
CA ALA A 177 -2.82 10.98 6.88
C ALA A 177 -1.30 10.85 6.90
N ASN A 178 -0.68 11.64 7.76
CA ASN A 178 0.73 11.51 8.05
C ASN A 178 0.95 10.43 9.10
N PHE A 179 1.95 9.59 8.89
CA PHE A 179 2.37 8.56 9.84
C PHE A 179 3.82 8.77 10.21
N GLN A 180 4.10 8.60 11.48
CA GLN A 180 5.42 8.49 12.02
C GLN A 180 5.89 7.04 11.84
N ARG A 181 6.86 6.84 10.98
CA ARG A 181 7.53 5.56 10.79
C ARG A 181 8.63 5.41 11.84
N VAL A 182 8.55 4.35 12.62
CA VAL A 182 9.48 4.03 13.70
C VAL A 182 10.02 2.62 13.47
N ARG A 183 11.35 2.49 13.40
CA ARG A 183 12.00 1.18 13.35
C ARG A 183 12.17 0.64 14.77
N GLY A 184 11.41 -0.42 15.08
CA GLY A 184 11.50 -1.10 16.38
C GLY A 184 12.76 -1.95 16.47
N SER A 185 12.89 -2.92 15.57
CA SER A 185 14.00 -3.86 15.48
C SER A 185 14.43 -4.07 14.02
N SER A 186 15.32 -5.04 13.75
CA SER A 186 15.67 -5.43 12.39
C SER A 186 14.47 -6.01 11.63
N ASN A 187 13.57 -6.71 12.33
CA ASN A 187 12.41 -7.42 11.79
C ASN A 187 11.06 -6.75 12.09
N SER A 188 11.04 -5.55 12.69
CA SER A 188 9.81 -4.84 13.05
C SER A 188 9.88 -3.34 12.79
N GLU A 189 8.82 -2.82 12.15
CA GLU A 189 8.58 -1.39 12.00
C GLU A 189 7.13 -1.06 12.37
N SER A 190 6.92 0.14 12.89
CA SER A 190 5.61 0.65 13.25
C SER A 190 5.29 1.99 12.59
N PHE A 191 4.02 2.20 12.30
CA PHE A 191 3.46 3.38 11.67
C PHE A 191 2.43 3.96 12.62
N HIS A 192 2.76 5.11 13.22
CA HIS A 192 1.89 5.77 14.19
C HIS A 192 1.23 6.94 13.50
N LEU A 193 -0.10 7.00 13.53
CA LEU A 193 -0.82 8.13 12.99
C LEU A 193 -0.40 9.42 13.72
N VAL A 194 -0.11 10.46 12.95
CA VAL A 194 0.29 11.78 13.45
C VAL A 194 -0.84 12.76 13.25
N ASP A 195 -1.17 13.51 14.30
CA ASP A 195 -2.08 14.65 14.21
C ASP A 195 -1.42 15.76 13.37
N PRO A 196 -2.12 16.40 12.41
CA PRO A 196 -1.55 17.44 11.56
C PRO A 196 -0.92 18.63 12.32
N GLN A 197 -1.17 18.78 13.63
CA GLN A 197 -0.46 19.75 14.49
C GLN A 197 0.90 19.27 15.01
N GLY A 198 1.42 18.13 14.52
CA GLY A 198 2.76 17.61 14.84
C GLY A 198 2.93 17.12 16.28
N THR A 199 1.87 17.16 17.09
CA THR A 199 1.89 16.73 18.49
C THR A 199 1.36 15.31 18.57
N ILE A 200 2.21 14.37 18.99
CA ILE A 200 1.82 13.00 19.29
C ILE A 200 0.89 13.06 20.51
N GLY A 201 -0.43 12.97 20.31
CA GLY A 201 -1.39 12.85 21.41
C GLY A 201 -2.24 14.07 21.76
N GLN A 202 -2.51 15.00 20.84
CA GLN A 202 -3.57 16.01 21.02
C GLN A 202 -4.71 15.77 20.02
N GLU A 203 -5.93 15.62 20.54
CA GLU A 203 -7.06 14.89 19.94
C GLU A 203 -7.81 15.55 18.76
N LEU A 204 -7.31 16.59 18.11
CA LEU A 204 -8.25 17.51 17.45
C LEU A 204 -8.40 17.41 15.94
N SER A 205 -7.54 16.76 15.13
CA SER A 205 -7.79 16.73 13.66
C SER A 205 -7.57 15.37 12.98
N ALA A 206 -6.45 14.68 13.21
CA ALA A 206 -6.29 13.30 12.73
C ALA A 206 -7.21 12.35 13.48
N GLY A 207 -7.35 12.55 14.80
CA GLY A 207 -8.32 11.83 15.61
C GLY A 207 -9.76 12.01 15.12
N GLN A 208 -10.11 13.22 14.65
CA GLN A 208 -11.40 13.47 14.00
C GLN A 208 -11.55 12.70 12.69
N ASN A 209 -10.54 12.73 11.80
CA ASN A 209 -10.60 11.98 10.54
C ASN A 209 -10.72 10.46 10.78
N VAL A 210 -10.01 9.93 11.77
CA VAL A 210 -10.14 8.54 12.20
C VAL A 210 -11.55 8.25 12.72
N THR A 211 -12.09 9.12 13.57
CA THR A 211 -13.43 8.98 14.15
C THR A 211 -14.51 9.07 13.07
N ILE A 212 -14.34 9.94 12.09
CA ILE A 212 -15.25 10.07 10.94
C ILE A 212 -15.19 8.80 10.10
N TRP A 213 -13.98 8.32 9.76
CA TRP A 213 -13.82 7.08 9.01
C TRP A 213 -14.42 5.88 9.74
N GLU A 214 -14.21 5.80 11.06
CA GLU A 214 -14.83 4.78 11.91
C GLU A 214 -16.36 4.84 11.84
N ARG A 215 -16.95 6.02 12.09
CA ARG A 215 -18.39 6.20 12.09
C ARG A 215 -19.00 5.87 10.74
N GLU A 216 -18.37 6.27 9.64
CA GLU A 216 -18.85 5.95 8.29
C GLU A 216 -18.84 4.44 8.05
N CYS A 217 -17.76 3.75 8.47
CA CYS A 217 -17.71 2.29 8.42
C CYS A 217 -18.84 1.61 9.23
N GLN A 218 -19.27 2.22 10.34
CA GLN A 218 -20.30 1.68 11.23
C GLN A 218 -21.73 2.07 10.84
N ALA A 219 -21.97 3.31 10.44
CA ALA A 219 -23.29 3.84 10.08
C ALA A 219 -23.90 3.08 8.92
N GLN A 220 -23.05 2.58 8.02
CA GLN A 220 -23.51 1.80 6.90
C GLN A 220 -23.74 0.34 7.29
N ALA A 221 -23.18 -0.19 8.39
CA ALA A 221 -23.22 -1.62 8.77
C ALA A 221 -24.62 -2.19 9.10
N TYR A 222 -25.63 -1.33 9.23
CA TYR A 222 -27.05 -1.64 9.42
C TYR A 222 -27.84 -1.33 8.15
#